data_AF-A0A3E0WG96-F1
#
_entry.id   AF-A0A3E0WG96-F1
#
_cell.length_a   1.000
_cell.length_b   1.000
_cell.length_c   1.000
_cell.angle_alpha   90.00
_cell.angle_beta   90.00
_cell.angle_gamma   90.00
#
_symmetry.space_group_name_H-M   'P 1'
#
loop_
_entity.id
_entity.type
_entity.pdbx_description
1 polymer ?
#
loop_
_entity_poly.entity_id
_entity_poly.type
_entity_poly.pdbx_seq_one_letter_code
_entity_poly.pdbx_strand_id
1 'polypeptide(L)'
;MSSSGTDHLGICNIYAQDSWHMESFIIGNKEGLLELKNAIDEALNSKIGEAELFPSDFEGYTTYVALVEDEEKFAKLCMPYTNEQGVGKEEYSIHPIDVIKELKK
;
A
#
# COMPACT_ATOMS: atom_id res chain seq x y z
N MET A 1 -17.79 27.95 -0.97
CA MET A 1 -16.70 26.94 -0.94
C MET A 1 -16.71 26.28 -2.31
N SER A 2 -15.73 26.58 -3.16
CA SER A 2 -15.63 25.97 -4.48
C SER A 2 -15.23 24.51 -4.30
N SER A 3 -16.06 23.56 -4.76
CA SER A 3 -15.62 22.18 -4.98
C SER A 3 -14.45 22.26 -5.95
N SER A 4 -13.24 21.91 -5.50
CA SER A 4 -12.13 21.69 -6.40
C SER A 4 -12.56 20.63 -7.42
N GLY A 5 -12.18 20.79 -8.69
CA GLY A 5 -12.51 19.82 -9.75
C GLY A 5 -12.03 18.39 -9.48
N THR A 6 -11.34 18.15 -8.37
CA THR A 6 -10.76 16.89 -7.91
C THR A 6 -11.61 16.19 -6.85
N ASP A 7 -12.80 16.70 -6.51
CA ASP A 7 -13.69 16.09 -5.50
C ASP A 7 -14.13 14.66 -5.86
N HIS A 8 -13.95 14.24 -7.12
CA HIS A 8 -14.20 12.89 -7.62
C HIS A 8 -12.95 12.01 -7.68
N LEU A 9 -11.75 12.56 -7.48
CA LEU A 9 -10.51 11.77 -7.49
C LEU A 9 -10.31 11.12 -6.13
N GLY A 10 -9.88 9.85 -6.14
CA GLY A 10 -9.48 9.09 -4.96
C GLY A 10 -8.14 9.56 -4.40
N ILE A 11 -8.09 10.77 -3.84
CA ILE A 11 -6.86 11.31 -3.24
C ILE A 11 -6.53 10.51 -1.99
N CYS A 12 -5.40 9.82 -1.99
CA CYS A 12 -4.90 9.06 -0.85
C CYS A 12 -3.38 9.01 -0.94
N ASN A 13 -2.70 9.50 0.10
CA ASN A 13 -1.26 9.41 0.24
C ASN A 13 -0.96 8.30 1.27
N ILE A 14 -0.12 7.34 0.88
CA ILE A 14 0.31 6.23 1.73
C ILE A 14 1.80 6.43 2.02
N TYR A 15 2.11 6.65 3.29
CA TYR A 15 3.46 6.92 3.77
C TYR A 15 3.95 5.73 4.60
N ALA A 16 5.00 5.09 4.10
CA ALA A 16 5.76 4.08 4.83
C ALA A 16 6.44 4.68 6.08
N GLN A 17 6.85 3.81 7.00
CA GLN A 17 7.60 4.23 8.19
C GLN A 17 8.97 4.77 7.78
N ASP A 18 9.45 5.80 8.46
CA ASP A 18 10.81 6.32 8.24
C ASP A 18 11.87 5.30 8.71
N SER A 19 11.74 4.84 9.96
CA SER A 19 12.68 3.94 10.64
C SER A 19 11.96 3.13 11.73
N TRP A 20 12.70 2.29 12.46
CA TRP A 20 12.12 1.44 13.51
C TRP A 20 11.41 2.27 14.58
N HIS A 21 10.24 1.80 15.00
CA HIS A 21 9.38 2.45 16.00
C HIS A 21 8.76 3.79 15.58
N MET A 22 8.88 4.19 14.30
CA MET A 22 8.26 5.40 13.78
C MET A 22 6.85 5.15 13.22
N GLU A 23 6.08 6.23 13.06
CA GLU A 23 4.73 6.18 12.52
C GLU A 23 4.69 5.95 11.00
N SER A 24 3.60 5.34 10.54
CA SER A 24 3.17 5.34 9.13
C SER A 24 1.85 6.11 9.01
N PHE A 25 1.56 6.65 7.84
CA PHE A 25 0.38 7.47 7.65
C PHE A 25 -0.39 7.06 6.40
N ILE A 26 -1.72 7.04 6.50
CA ILE A 26 -2.63 6.97 5.37
C ILE A 26 -3.51 8.22 5.47
N ILE A 27 -3.39 9.13 4.51
CA ILE A 27 -4.10 10.41 4.51
C ILE A 27 -4.78 10.57 3.17
N GLY A 28 -6.10 10.48 3.16
CA GLY A 28 -6.92 10.62 1.96
C GLY A 28 -8.18 11.45 2.17
N ASN A 29 -8.77 11.88 1.06
CA ASN A 29 -10.14 12.37 1.07
C ASN A 29 -11.12 11.19 1.26
N LYS A 30 -12.41 11.49 1.39
CA LYS A 30 -13.43 10.45 1.59
C LYS A 30 -13.39 9.38 0.48
N GLU A 31 -13.24 9.81 -0.77
CA GLU A 31 -13.24 8.90 -1.92
C GLU A 31 -12.03 7.96 -1.89
N GLY A 32 -10.81 8.49 -1.74
CA GLY A 32 -9.59 7.69 -1.70
C GLY A 32 -9.53 6.72 -0.52
N LEU A 33 -10.08 7.10 0.64
CA LEU A 33 -10.18 6.19 1.79
C LEU A 33 -11.23 5.09 1.55
N LEU A 34 -12.33 5.38 0.85
CA LEU A 34 -13.32 4.36 0.48
C LEU A 34 -12.78 3.39 -0.56
N GLU A 35 -12.06 3.88 -1.57
CA GLU A 35 -11.38 3.05 -2.58
C GLU A 35 -10.35 2.13 -1.93
N LEU A 36 -9.48 2.66 -1.06
CA LEU A 36 -8.53 1.84 -0.31
C LEU A 36 -9.23 0.80 0.58
N LYS A 37 -10.32 1.18 1.27
CA LYS A 37 -11.12 0.24 2.06
C LYS A 37 -11.69 -0.87 1.17
N ASN A 38 -12.20 -0.56 -0.01
CA ASN A 38 -12.75 -1.56 -0.93
C ASN A 38 -11.66 -2.54 -1.38
N ALA A 39 -10.45 -2.08 -1.67
CA ALA A 39 -9.32 -2.96 -1.98
C ALA A 39 -8.92 -3.84 -0.79
N ILE A 40 -8.98 -3.33 0.45
CA ILE A 40 -8.79 -4.15 1.65
C ILE A 40 -9.87 -5.22 1.75
N ASP A 41 -11.14 -4.84 1.60
CA ASP A 41 -12.27 -5.77 1.65
C ASP A 41 -12.15 -6.85 0.54
N GLU A 42 -11.72 -6.47 -0.66
CA GLU A 42 -11.46 -7.41 -1.75
C GLU A 42 -10.33 -8.38 -1.36
N ALA A 43 -9.18 -7.88 -0.89
CA ALA A 43 -8.06 -8.70 -0.47
C ALA A 43 -8.44 -9.69 0.65
N LEU A 44 -9.34 -9.31 1.56
CA LEU A 44 -9.84 -10.21 2.59
C LEU A 44 -10.71 -11.36 2.03
N ASN A 45 -11.32 -11.18 0.85
CA ASN A 45 -12.15 -12.20 0.20
C ASN A 45 -11.40 -13.05 -0.85
N SER A 46 -10.50 -12.44 -1.62
CA SER A 46 -9.85 -13.04 -2.79
C SER A 46 -8.32 -13.13 -2.67
N LYS A 47 -7.76 -12.76 -1.50
CA LYS A 47 -6.32 -12.63 -1.19
C LYS A 47 -5.61 -11.44 -1.81
N ILE A 48 -6.20 -10.79 -2.80
CA ILE A 48 -5.64 -9.60 -3.46
C ILE A 48 -6.73 -8.60 -3.79
N GLY A 49 -6.46 -7.32 -3.52
CA GLY A 49 -7.28 -6.20 -3.96
C GLY A 49 -6.41 -5.11 -4.57
N GLU A 50 -7.04 -4.27 -5.39
CA GLU A 50 -6.37 -3.23 -6.16
C GLU A 50 -7.18 -1.93 -6.07
N ALA A 51 -6.50 -0.79 -5.88
CA ALA A 51 -7.10 0.53 -5.90
C ALA A 51 -6.28 1.48 -6.76
N GLU A 52 -6.96 2.25 -7.60
CA GLU A 52 -6.36 3.36 -8.35
C GLU A 52 -6.50 4.64 -7.52
N LEU A 53 -5.38 5.12 -7.00
CA LEU A 53 -5.32 6.24 -6.06
C LEU A 53 -4.45 7.37 -6.62
N PHE A 54 -4.52 8.53 -5.98
CA PHE A 54 -3.80 9.74 -6.38
C PHE A 54 -3.11 10.37 -5.17
N PRO A 55 -1.81 10.73 -5.25
CA PRO A 55 -1.17 11.56 -4.25
C PRO A 55 -1.67 13.00 -4.38
N SER A 56 -1.23 13.88 -3.48
CA SER A 56 -1.62 15.29 -3.51
C SER A 56 -1.20 16.07 -4.77
N ASP A 57 -0.29 15.51 -5.57
CA ASP A 57 0.13 16.05 -6.88
C ASP A 57 -0.70 15.53 -8.07
N PHE A 58 -1.66 14.65 -7.81
CA PHE A 58 -2.58 14.06 -8.80
C PHE A 58 -1.96 13.10 -9.82
N GLU A 59 -0.73 12.62 -9.59
CA GLU A 59 -0.13 11.58 -10.43
C GLU A 59 -0.63 10.19 -10.02
N GLY A 60 -1.53 9.61 -10.81
CA GLY A 60 -2.20 8.34 -10.46
C GLY A 60 -1.23 7.18 -10.20
N TYR A 61 -1.56 6.33 -9.24
CA TYR A 61 -0.82 5.12 -8.92
C TYR A 61 -1.74 3.97 -8.50
N THR A 62 -1.34 2.77 -8.88
CA THR A 62 -1.98 1.54 -8.45
C THR A 62 -1.47 1.13 -7.06
N THR A 63 -2.41 0.93 -6.13
CA THR A 63 -2.14 0.36 -4.81
C THR A 63 -2.59 -1.09 -4.78
N TYR A 64 -1.69 -1.98 -4.38
CA TYR A 64 -1.98 -3.38 -4.14
C TYR A 64 -2.17 -3.65 -2.64
N VAL A 65 -3.24 -4.35 -2.30
CA VAL A 65 -3.46 -4.92 -0.97
C VAL A 65 -3.43 -6.44 -1.08
N ALA A 66 -2.61 -7.10 -0.27
CA ALA A 66 -2.48 -8.55 -0.28
C ALA A 66 -2.73 -9.12 1.12
N LEU A 67 -3.58 -10.15 1.19
CA LEU A 67 -3.70 -11.00 2.37
C LEU A 67 -2.71 -12.17 2.19
N VAL A 68 -1.65 -12.14 2.99
CA VAL A 68 -0.72 -13.27 3.14
C VAL A 68 -1.18 -14.05 4.38
N GLU A 69 -1.32 -15.36 4.29
CA GLU A 69 -1.70 -16.21 5.45
C GLU A 69 -0.52 -17.05 5.95
N ASP A 70 0.57 -17.10 5.20
CA ASP A 70 1.79 -17.83 5.53
C ASP A 70 2.68 -16.99 6.46
N GLU A 71 2.75 -17.38 7.74
CA GLU A 71 3.56 -16.72 8.76
C GLU A 71 5.07 -16.77 8.44
N GLU A 72 5.56 -17.85 7.82
CA GLU A 72 6.97 -17.93 7.42
C GLU A 72 7.29 -16.96 6.28
N LYS A 73 6.32 -16.71 5.40
CA LYS A 73 6.44 -15.73 4.33
C LYS A 73 6.46 -14.31 4.89
N PHE A 74 5.62 -14.01 5.88
CA PHE A 74 5.64 -12.71 6.57
C PHE A 74 7.01 -12.41 7.19
N ALA A 75 7.62 -13.39 7.85
CA ALA A 75 8.94 -13.22 8.48
C ALA A 75 10.09 -12.94 7.49
N LYS A 76 9.86 -13.19 6.19
CA LYS A 76 10.83 -12.98 5.11
C LYS A 76 10.54 -11.71 4.30
N LEU A 77 9.45 -10.97 4.57
CA LEU A 77 9.18 -9.73 3.84
C LEU A 77 10.31 -8.72 4.08
N CYS A 78 10.68 -7.98 3.03
CA CYS A 78 11.58 -6.86 3.22
C CYS A 78 10.94 -5.83 4.15
N MET A 79 11.74 -5.23 5.03
CA MET A 79 11.27 -4.23 5.96
C MET A 79 10.65 -3.01 5.25
N PRO A 80 9.55 -2.43 5.78
CA PRO A 80 8.83 -1.34 5.12
C PRO A 80 9.43 0.05 5.39
N TYR A 81 10.67 0.15 5.86
CA TYR A 81 11.26 1.45 6.25
C TYR A 81 11.90 2.16 5.06
N THR A 82 11.80 3.48 5.01
CA THR A 82 12.34 4.27 3.89
C THR A 82 13.75 4.79 4.13
N ASN A 83 14.20 4.92 5.38
CA ASN A 83 15.46 5.58 5.74
C ASN A 83 16.32 4.79 6.75
N GLU A 84 15.94 3.54 7.06
CA GLU A 84 16.68 2.69 7.97
C GLU A 84 17.89 2.01 7.28
N GLN A 85 19.02 1.92 7.99
CA GLN A 85 20.23 1.35 7.41
C GLN A 85 20.11 -0.17 7.22
N GLY A 86 20.41 -0.64 6.01
CA GLY A 86 20.37 -2.08 5.68
C GLY A 86 19.05 -2.55 5.08
N VAL A 87 18.02 -1.71 5.06
CA VAL A 87 16.73 -2.04 4.42
C VAL A 87 16.90 -2.23 2.91
N GLY A 88 16.25 -3.27 2.39
CA GLY A 88 16.32 -3.67 0.99
C GLY A 88 17.65 -4.32 0.58
N LYS A 89 18.58 -4.56 1.53
CA LYS A 89 19.87 -5.22 1.29
C LYS A 89 19.94 -6.65 1.85
N GLU A 90 18.83 -7.14 2.39
CA GLU A 90 18.71 -8.50 2.91
C GLU A 90 18.59 -9.47 1.74
N GLU A 91 19.63 -10.30 1.53
CA GLU A 91 19.81 -11.22 0.40
C GLU A 91 18.64 -12.19 0.17
N TYR A 92 17.82 -12.42 1.21
CA TYR A 92 16.70 -13.37 1.18
C TYR A 92 15.33 -12.73 1.49
N SER A 93 15.24 -11.40 1.40
CA SER A 93 13.98 -10.72 1.63
C SER A 93 13.03 -10.82 0.43
N ILE A 94 11.75 -11.02 0.70
CA ILE A 94 10.67 -11.07 -0.28
C ILE A 94 10.16 -9.65 -0.50
N HIS A 95 10.28 -9.15 -1.72
CA HIS A 95 9.77 -7.83 -2.08
C HIS A 95 8.24 -7.88 -2.28
N PRO A 96 7.48 -6.83 -1.88
CA PRO A 96 6.03 -6.79 -2.05
C PRO A 96 5.54 -7.12 -3.46
N ILE A 97 6.27 -6.68 -4.50
CA ILE A 97 5.91 -6.97 -5.89
C ILE A 97 5.90 -8.47 -6.22
N ASP A 98 6.75 -9.26 -5.57
CA ASP A 98 6.83 -10.70 -5.83
C ASP A 98 5.68 -11.44 -5.16
N VAL A 99 5.20 -10.94 -4.02
CA VAL A 99 3.94 -11.39 -3.40
C VAL A 99 2.77 -11.17 -4.36
N ILE A 100 2.67 -9.98 -4.94
CA ILE A 100 1.59 -9.65 -5.89
C ILE A 100 1.65 -10.53 -7.14
N LYS A 101 2.84 -10.71 -7.73
CA LYS A 101 3.03 -11.58 -8.90
C LYS A 101 2.67 -13.04 -8.62
N GLU A 102 2.85 -13.52 -7.40
CA GLU A 102 2.45 -14.87 -7.01
C GLU A 102 0.93 -15.01 -6.92
N LEU A 103 0.25 -14.04 -6.29
CA LEU A 103 -1.20 -14.06 -6.11
C LEU A 103 -2.00 -13.80 -7.40
N LYS A 104 -1.39 -13.14 -8.40
CA LYS A 104 -2.01 -12.90 -9.72
C LYS A 104 -1.88 -14.08 -10.71
N LYS A 105 -1.23 -15.20 -10.32
CA LYS A 105 -1.10 -16.41 -11.16
C LYS A 105 -2.26 -17.37 -10.96
#